data_AF-A0A0A0JWE6-F1
#
_entry.id   AF-A0A0A0JWE6-F1
#
_cell.length_a   1.000
_cell.length_b   1.000
_cell.length_c   1.000
_cell.angle_alpha   90.00
_cell.angle_beta   90.00
_cell.angle_gamma   90.00
#
_symmetry.space_group_name_H-M   'P 1'
#
loop_
_entity.id
_entity.type
_entity.pdbx_description
1 polymer ?
#
loop_
_entity_poly.entity_id
_entity_poly.type
_entity_poly.pdbx_seq_one_letter_code
_entity_poly.pdbx_strand_id
1 'polypeptide(L)' 'MVSSRSQGDAVAAFIKANVASYNVEYLIWYQRFWEPGGTWDPMDDRGSTTQNHKDHVHVTIQ' A
#
# COMPACT_ATOMS: atom_id res chain seq x y z
N MET A 1 7.31 -10.00 2.24
CA MET A 1 8.20 -8.88 1.86
C MET A 1 8.37 -8.87 0.36
N VAL A 2 8.44 -7.70 -0.26
CA VAL A 2 8.81 -7.53 -1.67
C VAL A 2 10.33 -7.41 -1.79
N SER A 3 10.90 -7.85 -2.90
CA SER A 3 12.34 -7.79 -3.18
C SER A 3 12.78 -6.49 -3.84
N SER A 4 11.84 -5.67 -4.32
CA SER A 4 12.12 -4.36 -4.90
C SER A 4 10.93 -3.41 -4.76
N ARG A 5 11.20 -2.11 -4.89
CA ARG A 5 10.15 -1.09 -4.95
C ARG A 5 9.22 -1.31 -6.14
N SER A 6 9.76 -1.67 -7.30
CA SER A 6 8.95 -1.93 -8.51
C SER A 6 8.00 -3.11 -8.35
N GLN A 7 8.39 -4.15 -7.62
CA GLN A 7 7.50 -5.27 -7.30
C GLN A 7 6.35 -4.78 -6.40
N GLY A 8 6.64 -4.00 -5.36
CA GLY A 8 5.59 -3.44 -4.50
C GLY A 8 4.67 -2.46 -5.23
N ASP A 9 5.21 -1.64 -6.13
CA ASP A 9 4.41 -0.76 -7.00
C ASP A 9 3.44 -1.56 -7.89
N ALA A 10 3.91 -2.69 -8.47
CA ALA A 10 3.07 -3.57 -9.29
C ALA A 10 1.95 -4.24 -8.47
N VAL A 11 2.25 -4.70 -7.25
CA VAL A 11 1.23 -5.27 -6.35
C VAL A 11 0.21 -4.21 -5.94
N ALA A 12 0.65 -3.02 -5.54
CA ALA A 12 -0.25 -1.92 -5.18
C ALA A 12 -1.16 -1.52 -6.36
N ALA A 13 -0.62 -1.45 -7.58
CA ALA A 13 -1.40 -1.16 -8.78
C ALA A 13 -2.44 -2.25 -9.08
N PHE A 14 -2.07 -3.53 -8.96
CA PHE A 14 -3.00 -4.65 -9.13
C PHE A 14 -4.15 -4.57 -8.14
N ILE A 15 -3.88 -4.31 -6.86
CA ILE A 15 -4.94 -4.22 -5.85
C ILE A 15 -5.84 -3.01 -6.11
N LYS A 16 -5.28 -1.84 -6.46
CA LYS A 16 -6.07 -0.66 -6.85
C LYS A 16 -6.99 -0.93 -8.04
N ALA A 17 -6.54 -1.69 -9.04
CA ALA A 17 -7.36 -2.05 -10.19
C ALA A 17 -8.51 -3.01 -9.85
N ASN A 18 -8.39 -3.77 -8.76
CA ASN A 18 -9.38 -4.76 -8.31
C ASN A 18 -10.06 -4.34 -6.99
N VAL A 19 -10.01 -3.05 -6.65
CA VAL A 19 -10.44 -2.50 -5.37
C VAL A 19 -11.87 -2.90 -4.98
N ALA A 20 -12.79 -2.86 -5.94
CA ALA A 20 -14.19 -3.23 -5.74
C ALA A 20 -14.41 -4.75 -5.61
N SER A 21 -13.60 -5.55 -6.32
CA SER A 21 -13.72 -7.01 -6.31
C SER A 21 -13.28 -7.64 -4.99
N TYR A 22 -12.39 -6.97 -4.26
CA TYR A 22 -11.82 -7.45 -3.00
C TYR A 22 -12.30 -6.69 -1.76
N ASN A 23 -13.27 -5.77 -1.90
CA ASN A 23 -13.74 -4.89 -0.82
C ASN A 23 -12.59 -4.22 -0.05
N VAL A 24 -11.62 -3.67 -0.80
CA VAL A 24 -10.44 -3.03 -0.21
C VAL A 24 -10.83 -1.72 0.46
N GLU A 25 -10.49 -1.58 1.73
CA GLU A 25 -10.68 -0.36 2.50
C GLU A 25 -9.53 0.62 2.29
N TYR A 26 -8.27 0.16 2.41
CA TYR A 26 -7.09 0.99 2.16
C TYR A 26 -5.82 0.18 1.91
N LEU A 27 -4.81 0.88 1.40
CA LEU A 27 -3.46 0.39 1.15
C LEU A 27 -2.44 1.25 1.90
N ILE A 28 -1.37 0.60 2.34
CA ILE A 28 -0.14 1.30 2.76
C ILE A 28 1.02 0.75 1.95
N TRP A 29 1.73 1.63 1.26
CA TRP A 29 2.90 1.27 0.49
C TRP A 29 3.92 2.40 0.41
N TYR A 30 5.16 2.09 0.76
CA TYR A 30 6.30 2.99 0.66
C TYR A 30 6.05 4.31 1.41
N GLN A 31 5.68 4.18 2.69
CA GLN A 31 5.40 5.27 3.64
C GLN A 31 4.28 6.22 3.19
N ARG A 32 3.29 5.68 2.48
CA ARG A 32 2.11 6.42 2.01
C ARG A 32 0.86 5.56 2.18
N PHE A 33 -0.24 6.21 2.48
CA PHE A 33 -1.58 5.66 2.61
C PHE A 33 -2.39 5.96 1.34
N TRP A 34 -3.30 5.08 0.95
CA TRP A 34 -4.27 5.31 -0.12
C TRP A 34 -5.57 4.58 0.17
N GLU A 35 -6.69 5.21 -0.16
CA GLU A 35 -8.04 4.63 -0.07
C GLU A 35 -8.80 4.79 -1.40
N PRO A 36 -9.84 3.97 -1.66
CA PRO A 36 -10.64 4.05 -2.88
C PRO A 36 -11.21 5.46 -3.09
N GLY A 37 -10.97 6.03 -4.28
CA GLY A 37 -11.39 7.40 -4.61
C GLY A 37 -10.44 8.52 -4.13
N GLY A 38 -9.44 8.19 -3.29
CA GLY A 38 -8.44 9.12 -2.78
C GLY A 38 -7.13 9.15 -3.57
N THR A 39 -6.22 9.99 -3.08
CA THR A 39 -4.82 10.09 -3.54
C THR A 39 -3.87 9.38 -2.58
N TRP A 40 -2.58 9.31 -2.91
CA TRP A 40 -1.58 8.82 -1.97
C TRP A 40 -1.23 9.94 -0.99
N ASP A 41 -1.45 9.70 0.30
CA ASP A 41 -1.12 10.63 1.37
C ASP A 41 0.12 10.14 2.15
N PRO A 42 1.06 11.03 2.50
CA PRO A 42 2.26 10.64 3.23
C PRO A 42 1.92 10.19 4.65
N MET A 43 2.73 9.26 5.17
CA MET A 43 2.69 8.86 6.58
C MET A 43 3.91 9.39 7.33
N ASP A 44 3.72 9.67 8.62
CA ASP A 44 4.82 9.95 9.53
C ASP A 44 5.84 8.80 9.53
N ASP A 45 7.11 9.15 9.74
CA ASP A 45 8.18 8.17 9.92
C ASP A 45 8.01 7.48 11.28
N ARG A 46 7.94 6.14 11.24
CA ARG A 46 7.75 5.27 12.41
C ARG A 46 9.03 4.56 12.84
N GLY A 47 10.17 4.85 12.21
CA GLY A 47 11.50 4.47 12.69
C GLY A 47 12.12 3.20 12.09
N SER A 48 11.43 2.51 11.16
CA SER A 48 12.03 1.36 10.46
C SER A 48 11.43 1.11 9.08
N THR A 49 12.14 0.36 8.23
CA THR A 49 11.68 -0.04 6.89
C THR A 49 10.33 -0.75 6.94
N THR A 50 10.17 -1.68 7.88
CA THR A 50 8.94 -2.45 8.05
C THR A 50 7.81 -1.57 8.59
N GLN A 51 8.02 -0.77 9.63
CA GLN A 51 6.96 0.12 10.14
C GLN A 51 6.55 1.20 9.14
N ASN A 52 7.47 1.60 8.25
CA ASN A 52 7.21 2.53 7.15
C ASN A 52 6.73 1.82 5.86
N HIS A 53 6.47 0.52 5.90
CA HIS A 53 5.91 -0.25 4.79
C HIS A 53 6.73 -0.12 3.49
N LYS A 54 8.06 -0.05 3.60
CA LYS A 54 8.98 0.05 2.45
C LYS A 54 9.41 -1.30 1.90
N ASP A 55 9.06 -2.38 2.59
CA ASP A 55 9.40 -3.77 2.27
C ASP A 55 8.18 -4.68 2.12
N HIS A 56 6.96 -4.17 2.31
CA HIS A 56 5.71 -4.88 2.03
C HIS A 56 4.56 -3.91 1.72
N VAL A 57 3.60 -4.38 0.92
CA VAL A 57 2.31 -3.70 0.71
C VAL A 57 1.35 -4.20 1.78
N HIS A 58 0.81 -3.29 2.59
CA HIS A 58 -0.27 -3.62 3.53
C HIS A 58 -1.61 -3.33 2.87
N VAL A 59 -2.57 -4.24 3.03
CA VAL A 59 -3.90 -4.17 2.44
C VAL A 59 -4.91 -4.45 3.54
N THR A 60 -5.89 -3.57 3.70
CA THR A 60 -7.04 -3.79 4.58
C THR A 60 -8.28 -3.98 3.73
N ILE A 61 -9.11 -4.96 4.11
CA ILE A 61 -10.32 -5.39 3.43
C ILE A 61 -11.44 -5.60 4.46
N GLN A 62 -12.70 -5.56 4.02
CA GLN A 62 -13.87 -5.94 4.82
C GLN A 62 -14.05 -7.45 4.96
#